data_AF-A0A7J6U6F6-F1
#
_entry.id   AF-A0A7J6U6F6-F1
#
_cell.length_a   1.000
_cell.length_b   1.000
_cell.length_c   1.000
_cell.angle_alpha   90.00
_cell.angle_beta   90.00
_cell.angle_gamma   90.00
#
_symmetry.space_group_name_H-M   'P 1'
#
loop_
_entity.id
_entity.type
_entity.pdbx_description
1 polymer ?
#
loop_
_entity_poly.entity_id
_entity_poly.type
_entity_poly.pdbx_seq_one_letter_code
_entity_poly.pdbx_strand_id
1 'polypeptide(L)'
;MPTLPLTSIPITEDFKAHGISDSPLFVKMMRYIWPTNFLGFPSITVPVGYDAQGMPIGLLVMCPQWKDDECLALAEQVEKAAIGERRRPPENWIDTLSEH
;
A
#
# COMPACT_ATOMS: atom_id res chain seq x y z
N MET A 1 -5.52 -9.89 0.71
CA MET A 1 -4.66 -10.01 1.94
C MET A 1 -4.09 -8.63 2.25
N PRO A 2 -3.64 -8.28 3.47
CA PRO A 2 -2.97 -6.99 3.68
C PRO A 2 -1.70 -6.89 2.82
N THR A 3 -1.39 -5.72 2.27
CA THR A 3 -0.18 -5.53 1.46
C THR A 3 1.07 -5.64 2.32
N LEU A 4 1.06 -4.97 3.47
CA LEU A 4 2.12 -5.02 4.47
C LEU A 4 1.53 -5.49 5.81
N PRO A 5 2.27 -6.29 6.60
CA PRO A 5 1.83 -6.69 7.94
C PRO A 5 2.00 -5.59 9.01
N LEU A 6 2.37 -4.37 8.61
CA LEU A 6 2.52 -3.20 9.45
C LEU A 6 2.20 -1.93 8.63
N THR A 7 1.80 -0.87 9.31
CA THR A 7 1.69 0.46 8.73
C THR A 7 3.05 1.17 8.69
N SER A 8 3.05 2.44 8.27
CA SER A 8 4.27 3.23 8.10
C SER A 8 5.10 3.30 9.37
N ILE A 9 6.42 3.11 9.23
CA ILE A 9 7.38 3.26 10.31
C ILE A 9 7.84 4.72 10.42
N PRO A 10 8.06 5.26 11.63
CA PRO A 10 8.63 6.58 11.79
C PRO A 10 10.11 6.57 11.37
N ILE A 11 10.55 7.63 10.69
CA ILE A 11 11.96 7.85 10.37
C ILE A 11 12.60 8.60 11.55
N THR A 12 13.56 7.95 12.23
CA THR A 12 14.30 8.55 13.34
C THR A 12 15.44 9.44 12.82
N GLU A 13 15.97 10.33 13.67
CA GLU A 13 17.12 11.17 13.31
C GLU A 13 18.38 10.34 13.01
N ASP A 14 18.56 9.20 13.70
CA ASP A 14 19.66 8.28 13.41
C ASP A 14 19.52 7.64 12.01
N PHE A 15 18.30 7.24 11.62
CA PHE A 15 18.05 6.72 10.27
C PHE A 15 18.37 7.75 9.18
N LYS A 16 18.09 9.04 9.45
CA LYS A 16 18.45 10.13 8.52
C LYS A 16 19.96 10.32 8.41
N ALA A 17 20.68 10.23 9.52
CA ALA A 17 22.12 10.48 9.57
C ALA A 17 22.96 9.32 9.00
N HIS A 18 22.56 8.07 9.27
CA HIS A 18 23.39 6.90 9.02
C HIS A 18 22.73 5.83 8.12
N GLY A 19 21.47 6.02 7.75
CA GLY A 19 20.67 5.01 7.05
C GLY A 19 20.16 3.92 7.99
N ILE A 20 19.56 2.88 7.40
CA ILE A 20 18.99 1.75 8.14
C ILE A 20 19.40 0.43 7.47
N SER A 21 19.81 -0.55 8.29
CA SER A 21 20.02 -1.94 7.87
C SER A 21 19.35 -2.88 8.88
N ASP A 22 18.04 -3.02 8.75
CA ASP A 22 17.21 -3.90 9.59
C ASP A 22 16.60 -5.00 8.72
N SER A 23 17.33 -6.12 8.59
CA SER A 23 16.89 -7.26 7.79
C SER A 23 15.61 -7.93 8.32
N PRO A 24 15.42 -8.13 9.64
CA PRO A 24 14.16 -8.64 10.17
C PRO A 24 12.95 -7.77 9.81
N LEU A 25 13.06 -6.45 9.93
CA LEU A 25 12.00 -5.52 9.54
C LEU A 25 11.73 -5.59 8.04
N PHE A 26 12.78 -5.64 7.22
CA PHE A 26 12.66 -5.78 5.78
C PHE A 26 11.93 -7.06 5.35
N VAL A 27 12.33 -8.21 5.89
CA VAL A 27 11.67 -9.50 5.64
C VAL A 27 10.22 -9.47 6.10
N LYS A 28 9.93 -8.82 7.23
CA LYS A 28 8.56 -8.63 7.73
C LYS A 28 7.74 -7.78 6.75
N MET A 29 8.24 -6.63 6.29
CA MET A 29 7.54 -5.78 5.32
C MET A 29 7.19 -6.55 4.04
N MET A 30 8.13 -7.32 3.51
CA MET A 30 7.92 -8.03 2.25
C MET A 30 7.03 -9.28 2.35
N ARG A 31 6.60 -9.70 3.54
CA ARG A 31 6.01 -11.02 3.81
C ARG A 31 4.98 -11.51 2.79
N TYR A 32 4.14 -10.62 2.26
CA TYR A 32 3.05 -10.98 1.35
C TYR A 32 3.34 -10.75 -0.14
N ILE A 33 4.42 -10.03 -0.49
CA ILE A 33 4.69 -9.67 -1.90
C ILE A 33 5.56 -10.70 -2.64
N TRP A 34 6.21 -11.62 -1.91
CA TRP A 34 7.08 -12.64 -2.51
C TRP A 34 6.38 -13.44 -3.63
N PRO A 35 5.16 -13.99 -3.46
CA PRO A 35 4.55 -14.79 -4.52
C PRO A 35 4.32 -13.99 -5.82
N THR A 36 3.87 -12.74 -5.72
CA THR A 36 3.73 -11.82 -6.87
C THR A 36 5.04 -11.68 -7.62
N ASN A 37 6.12 -11.33 -6.91
CA ASN A 37 7.38 -10.96 -7.55
C ASN A 37 8.08 -12.18 -8.18
N PHE A 38 8.07 -13.32 -7.49
CA PHE A 38 8.81 -14.51 -7.94
C PHE A 38 8.05 -15.32 -8.97
N LEU A 39 6.71 -15.32 -8.92
CA LEU A 39 5.88 -16.08 -9.85
C LEU A 39 5.37 -15.22 -11.00
N GLY A 40 5.42 -13.88 -10.90
CA GLY A 40 4.95 -12.96 -11.93
C GLY A 40 3.44 -12.78 -11.97
N PHE A 41 2.74 -13.01 -10.85
CA PHE A 41 1.28 -12.82 -10.81
C PHE A 41 0.91 -11.34 -10.90
N PRO A 42 -0.13 -10.97 -11.68
CA PRO A 42 -0.67 -9.63 -11.63
C PRO A 42 -1.23 -9.36 -10.23
N SER A 43 -0.87 -8.22 -9.67
CA SER A 43 -1.34 -7.82 -8.34
C SER A 43 -1.37 -6.31 -8.19
N ILE A 44 -2.28 -5.85 -7.34
CA ILE A 44 -2.53 -4.43 -7.11
C ILE A 44 -2.82 -4.20 -5.63
N THR A 45 -2.33 -3.07 -5.11
CA THR A 45 -2.65 -2.62 -3.75
C THR A 45 -3.72 -1.55 -3.80
N VAL A 46 -4.82 -1.80 -3.10
CA VAL A 46 -5.93 -0.86 -2.94
C VAL A 46 -5.91 -0.29 -1.52
N PRO A 47 -5.96 1.03 -1.33
CA PRO A 47 -6.10 1.61 0.01
C PRO A 47 -7.50 1.25 0.54
N VAL A 48 -7.55 0.62 1.71
CA VAL A 48 -8.81 0.12 2.30
C VAL A 48 -9.15 0.73 3.65
N GLY A 49 -8.25 1.54 4.22
CA GLY A 49 -8.51 2.20 5.50
C GLY A 49 -7.25 2.78 6.11
N TYR A 50 -7.33 3.08 7.41
CA TYR A 50 -6.25 3.69 8.19
C TYR A 50 -6.13 3.03 9.55
N ASP A 51 -4.94 3.01 10.12
CA ASP A 51 -4.76 2.60 11.52
C ASP A 51 -5.24 3.68 12.50
N ALA A 52 -5.13 3.40 13.80
CA ALA A 52 -5.52 4.32 14.86
C ALA A 52 -4.69 5.63 14.87
N GLN A 53 -3.52 5.62 14.25
CA GLN A 53 -2.62 6.77 14.12
C GLN A 53 -2.84 7.54 12.81
N GLY A 54 -3.77 7.09 11.96
CA GLY A 54 -4.08 7.72 10.67
C GLY A 54 -3.11 7.34 9.55
N MET A 55 -2.33 6.26 9.70
CA MET A 55 -1.48 5.74 8.63
C MET A 55 -2.28 4.83 7.68
N PRO A 56 -2.05 4.90 6.36
CA PRO A 56 -2.84 4.15 5.39
C PRO A 56 -2.57 2.64 5.48
N ILE A 57 -3.63 1.85 5.32
CA ILE A 57 -3.62 0.39 5.23
C ILE A 57 -4.01 -0.02 3.80
N GLY A 58 -3.19 -0.87 3.18
CA GLY A 58 -3.42 -1.41 1.84
C GLY A 58 -3.88 -2.86 1.86
N LEU A 59 -4.79 -3.21 0.93
CA LEU A 59 -5.17 -4.57 0.60
C LEU A 59 -4.50 -4.97 -0.72
N LEU A 60 -3.72 -6.05 -0.69
CA LEU A 60 -3.17 -6.71 -1.86
C LEU A 60 -4.21 -7.65 -2.47
N VAL A 61 -4.58 -7.33 -3.70
CA VAL A 61 -5.33 -8.18 -4.62
C VAL A 61 -4.33 -8.85 -5.55
N MET A 62 -4.44 -10.17 -5.71
CA MET A 62 -3.56 -10.98 -6.56
C MET A 62 -4.44 -11.89 -7.41
N CYS A 63 -4.16 -11.92 -8.71
CA CYS A 63 -4.95 -12.68 -9.68
C CYS A 63 -4.09 -13.73 -10.40
N PRO A 64 -4.73 -14.68 -11.09
CA PRO A 64 -4.00 -15.63 -11.94
C PRO A 64 -3.17 -14.93 -13.04
N GLN A 65 -2.21 -15.65 -13.59
CA GLN A 65 -1.38 -15.17 -14.70
C GLN A 65 -2.23 -14.63 -15.86
N TRP A 66 -1.81 -13.50 -16.42
CA TRP A 66 -2.44 -12.84 -17.58
C TRP A 66 -3.88 -12.33 -17.35
N LYS A 67 -4.31 -12.19 -16.09
CA LYS A 67 -5.64 -11.72 -15.70
C LYS A 67 -5.63 -10.33 -15.07
N ASP A 68 -4.90 -9.41 -15.71
CA ASP A 68 -4.82 -8.01 -15.29
C ASP A 68 -6.20 -7.32 -15.31
N ASP A 69 -7.06 -7.70 -16.25
CA ASP A 69 -8.44 -7.24 -16.37
C ASP A 69 -9.28 -7.63 -15.13
N GLU A 70 -9.20 -8.89 -14.70
CA GLU A 70 -9.87 -9.37 -13.50
C GLU A 70 -9.29 -8.74 -12.24
N CYS A 71 -7.96 -8.52 -12.21
CA CYS A 71 -7.27 -7.86 -11.10
C CYS A 71 -7.75 -6.42 -10.90
N LEU A 72 -7.86 -5.67 -12.00
CA LEU A 72 -8.39 -4.30 -11.98
C LEU A 72 -9.87 -4.26 -11.65
N ALA A 73 -10.68 -5.17 -12.21
CA ALA A 73 -12.10 -5.25 -11.91
C ALA A 73 -12.34 -5.51 -10.41
N LEU A 74 -11.61 -6.46 -9.81
CA LEU A 74 -11.71 -6.73 -8.38
C LEU A 74 -11.21 -5.54 -7.55
N ALA A 75 -10.12 -4.90 -7.96
CA ALA A 75 -9.60 -3.71 -7.28
C ALA A 75 -10.60 -2.55 -7.28
N GLU A 76 -11.31 -2.33 -8.39
CA GLU A 76 -12.36 -1.33 -8.50
C GLU A 76 -13.51 -1.61 -7.52
N GLN A 77 -13.94 -2.87 -7.40
CA GLN A 77 -14.99 -3.25 -6.44
C GLN A 77 -14.54 -3.03 -4.99
N VAL A 78 -13.28 -3.35 -4.68
CA VAL A 78 -12.69 -3.09 -3.36
C VAL A 78 -12.61 -1.59 -3.09
N GLU A 79 -12.17 -0.79 -4.05
CA GLU A 79 -12.08 0.66 -3.91
C GLU A 79 -13.47 1.28 -3.67
N LYS A 80 -14.48 0.84 -4.42
CA LYS A 80 -15.89 1.28 -4.22
C LYS A 80 -16.39 0.96 -2.83
N ALA A 81 -16.06 -0.22 -2.29
CA ALA A 81 -16.44 -0.60 -0.94
C ALA A 81 -15.71 0.25 0.14
N ALA A 82 -14.49 0.68 -0.13
CA ALA A 82 -13.65 1.46 0.80
C ALA A 82 -13.70 2.99 0.57
N ILE A 83 -14.49 3.48 -0.39
CA ILE A 83 -14.42 4.87 -0.86
C ILE A 83 -14.67 5.90 0.24
N GLY A 84 -15.57 5.59 1.19
CA GLY A 84 -15.89 6.46 2.32
C GLY A 84 -14.74 6.61 3.33
N GLU A 85 -13.78 5.70 3.31
CA GLU A 85 -12.63 5.77 4.21
C GLU A 85 -11.47 6.59 3.64
N ARG A 86 -11.47 6.88 2.34
CA ARG A 86 -10.34 7.54 1.66
C ARG A 86 -10.10 8.95 2.20
N ARG A 87 -8.89 9.21 2.70
CA ARG A 87 -8.46 10.52 3.20
C ARG A 87 -7.36 11.09 2.33
N ARG A 88 -7.43 12.40 2.09
CA ARG A 88 -6.32 13.16 1.50
C ARG A 88 -5.34 13.54 2.62
N PRO A 89 -4.02 13.45 2.42
CA PRO A 89 -3.05 13.89 3.42
C PRO A 89 -3.25 15.38 3.74
N PRO A 90 -3.37 15.79 5.01
CA PRO A 90 -3.71 17.17 5.33
C PRO A 90 -2.54 18.16 5.12
N GLU A 91 -1.30 17.74 5.38
CA GLU A 91 -0.15 18.67 5.36
C GLU A 91 0.43 18.91 3.96
N ASN A 92 0.47 17.90 3.10
CA ASN A 92 1.24 17.93 1.86
C ASN A 92 0.40 17.59 0.61
N TRP A 93 -0.93 17.72 0.68
CA TRP A 93 -1.79 17.52 -0.49
C TRP A 93 -2.03 18.85 -1.21
N ILE A 94 -1.72 18.86 -2.51
CA ILE A 94 -1.87 20.03 -3.39
C ILE A 94 -2.88 19.66 -4.47
N ASP A 95 -3.92 20.49 -4.63
CA ASP A 95 -4.88 20.35 -5.74
C ASP A 95 -4.34 21.08 -6.97
N THR A 96 -3.93 20.33 -7.99
CA THR A 96 -3.42 20.92 -9.23
C THR A 96 -4.52 21.39 -10.16
N LEU A 97 -5.79 21.03 -9.90
CA LEU A 97 -6.93 21.39 -10.74
C LEU A 97 -7.71 22.59 -10.20
N SER A 98 -7.44 23.03 -8.97
CA SER A 98 -8.09 24.22 -8.40
C SER A 98 -7.56 25.54 -8.96
N GLU A 99 -6.46 25.52 -9.71
CA GLU A 99 -5.82 26.71 -10.29
C GLU A 99 -6.23 27.01 -11.76
N HIS A 100 -7.19 26.25 -12.30
CA HIS A 100 -7.83 26.48 -13.60
C HIS A 100 -9.34 26.66 -13.46
#